data_AF-A0A924MUD4-F1
#
_entry.id   AF-A0A924MUD4-F1
#
_cell.length_a   1.000
_cell.length_b   1.000
_cell.length_c   1.000
_cell.angle_alpha   90.00
_cell.angle_beta   90.00
_cell.angle_gamma   90.00
#
_symmetry.space_group_name_H-M   'P 1'
#
loop_
_entity.id
_entity.type
_entity.pdbx_description
1 polymer ?
#
loop_
_entity_poly.entity_id
_entity_poly.type
_entity_poly.pdbx_seq_one_letter_code
_entity_poly.pdbx_strand_id
1 'polypeptide(L)'
;MIVCVSHRVSDRDIEREVRHGCESFEDLQDELRVATACGRCGDCARDTFDAARACRPTVAGTMAARVSRVIPIAPVSASPLAA
;
A
#
# COMPACT_ATOMS: atom_id res chain seq x y z
N MET A 1 -9.88 5.41 4.82
CA MET A 1 -10.65 6.66 4.61
C MET A 1 -11.13 6.73 3.17
N ILE A 2 -12.32 7.27 2.89
CA ILE A 2 -12.72 7.59 1.50
C ILE A 2 -12.01 8.89 1.08
N VAL A 3 -11.18 8.79 0.05
CA VAL A 3 -10.43 9.91 -0.52
C VAL A 3 -11.22 10.59 -1.64
N CYS A 4 -11.83 9.80 -2.54
CA CYS A 4 -12.68 10.32 -3.62
C CYS A 4 -14.10 9.78 -3.52
N VAL A 5 -15.06 10.66 -3.20
CA VAL A 5 -16.47 10.28 -3.08
C VAL A 5 -17.08 9.94 -4.44
N SER A 6 -16.75 10.69 -5.49
CA SER A 6 -17.32 10.53 -6.84
C SER A 6 -17.09 9.13 -7.43
N HIS A 7 -15.89 8.58 -7.21
CA HIS A 7 -15.50 7.27 -7.73
C HIS A 7 -15.35 6.21 -6.63
N ARG A 8 -15.71 6.55 -5.39
CA ARG A 8 -15.64 5.68 -4.21
C ARG A 8 -14.25 5.09 -3.97
N VAL A 9 -13.21 5.92 -4.16
CA VAL A 9 -11.82 5.53 -3.96
C VAL A 9 -11.43 5.77 -2.51
N SER A 10 -10.89 4.75 -1.85
CA SER A 10 -10.31 4.83 -0.52
C SER A 10 -8.79 4.97 -0.54
N ASP A 11 -8.22 5.37 0.59
CA ASP A 11 -6.77 5.31 0.85
C ASP A 11 -6.18 3.93 0.53
N ARG A 12 -6.87 2.85 0.94
CA ARG A 12 -6.46 1.47 0.67
C ARG A 12 -6.46 1.11 -0.81
N ASP A 13 -7.34 1.71 -1.61
CA ASP A 13 -7.32 1.52 -3.06
C ASP A 13 -6.08 2.17 -3.67
N ILE A 14 -5.74 3.38 -3.23
CA ILE A 14 -4.53 4.09 -3.68
C ILE A 14 -3.27 3.31 -3.28
N GLU A 15 -3.18 2.88 -2.02
CA GLU A 15 -2.06 2.05 -1.53
C GLU A 15 -1.90 0.75 -2.32
N ARG A 16 -3.03 0.13 -2.72
CA ARG A 16 -3.02 -1.09 -3.50
C ARG A 16 -2.43 -0.86 -4.88
N GLU A 17 -2.86 0.17 -5.61
CA GLU A 17 -2.32 0.46 -6.94
C GLU A 17 -0.83 0.85 -6.90
N VAL A 18 -0.41 1.63 -5.89
CA VAL A 18 1.01 1.93 -5.68
C VAL A 18 1.83 0.65 -5.45
N ARG A 19 1.29 -0.31 -4.70
CA ARG A 19 1.93 -1.62 -4.48
C ARG A 19 1.96 -2.48 -5.75
N HIS A 20 0.97 -2.33 -6.64
CA HIS A 20 0.95 -3.01 -7.94
C HIS A 20 1.84 -2.37 -9.00
N GLY A 21 2.50 -1.25 -8.66
CA GLY A 21 3.48 -0.62 -9.54
C GLY A 21 2.99 0.64 -10.22
N CYS A 22 1.89 1.25 -9.78
CA CYS A 22 1.50 2.58 -10.22
C CYS A 22 2.61 3.59 -9.89
N GLU A 23 3.16 4.27 -10.91
CA GLU A 23 4.36 5.12 -10.80
C GLU A 23 4.07 6.61 -10.95
N SER A 24 2.91 6.98 -11.47
CA SER A 24 2.49 8.37 -11.65
C SER A 24 1.06 8.59 -11.15
N PHE A 25 0.74 9.85 -10.87
CA PHE A 25 -0.63 10.20 -10.47
C PHE A 25 -1.59 10.02 -11.64
N GLU A 26 -1.13 10.29 -12.87
CA GLU A 26 -1.87 10.05 -14.10
C GLU A 26 -2.29 8.58 -14.23
N ASP A 27 -1.37 7.62 -14.01
CA ASP A 27 -1.71 6.19 -14.01
C ASP A 27 -2.77 5.87 -12.93
N LEU A 28 -2.66 6.49 -11.76
CA LEU A 28 -3.64 6.33 -10.68
C LEU A 28 -5.02 6.87 -11.09
N GLN A 29 -5.06 7.95 -11.87
CA GLN A 29 -6.30 8.50 -12.43
C GLN A 29 -6.88 7.57 -13.49
N ASP A 30 -6.08 6.91 -14.31
CA ASP A 30 -6.59 5.96 -15.30
C ASP A 30 -7.18 4.71 -14.63
N GLU A 31 -6.50 4.17 -13.62
CA GLU A 31 -6.94 2.95 -12.92
C GLU A 31 -8.13 3.18 -11.98
N LEU A 32 -8.08 4.23 -11.15
CA LEU A 32 -9.09 4.48 -10.10
C LEU A 32 -10.08 5.59 -10.45
N ARG A 33 -9.85 6.33 -11.54
CA ARG A 33 -10.64 7.52 -11.92
C ARG A 33 -10.59 8.63 -10.87
N VAL A 34 -9.62 8.58 -9.95
CA VAL A 34 -9.49 9.53 -8.85
C VAL A 34 -9.31 10.96 -9.38
N ALA A 35 -9.99 11.93 -8.76
CA ALA A 35 -9.97 13.35 -9.16
C ALA A 35 -10.44 13.67 -10.60
N THR A 36 -11.02 12.72 -11.35
CA THR A 36 -11.44 12.95 -12.75
C THR A 36 -12.86 13.52 -12.93
N ALA A 37 -13.69 13.53 -11.86
CA ALA A 37 -15.04 14.11 -11.92
C ALA A 37 -15.13 15.53 -11.33
N CYS A 38 -15.23 15.66 -10.01
CA CYS A 38 -15.40 16.98 -9.36
C CYS A 38 -14.08 17.64 -8.96
N GLY A 39 -12.95 16.92 -9.03
CA GLY A 39 -11.60 17.41 -8.72
C GLY A 39 -11.30 17.73 -7.25
N ARG A 40 -12.30 17.81 -6.37
CA ARG A 40 -12.12 18.29 -4.97
C ARG A 40 -11.19 17.44 -4.11
N CYS A 41 -11.00 16.18 -4.45
CA CYS A 41 -10.08 15.30 -3.74
C CYS A 41 -8.63 15.43 -4.20
N GLY A 42 -8.32 16.27 -5.19
CA GLY A 42 -7.02 16.28 -5.89
C GLY A 42 -5.81 16.34 -4.96
N ASP A 43 -5.78 17.32 -4.05
CA ASP A 43 -4.65 17.48 -3.12
C ASP A 43 -4.56 16.30 -2.14
N CYS A 44 -5.68 15.94 -1.51
CA CYS A 44 -5.77 14.78 -0.61
C CYS A 44 -5.34 13.46 -1.28
N ALA A 45 -5.72 13.25 -2.54
CA ALA A 45 -5.36 12.07 -3.30
C ALA A 45 -3.86 12.04 -3.64
N ARG A 46 -3.26 13.19 -3.99
CA ARG A 46 -1.82 13.32 -4.22
C ARG A 46 -1.03 13.06 -2.95
N ASP A 47 -1.42 13.69 -1.83
CA ASP A 47 -0.76 13.48 -0.54
C ASP A 47 -0.80 12.00 -0.12
N THR A 48 -1.95 11.35 -0.33
CA THR A 48 -2.11 9.91 -0.04
C THR A 48 -1.25 9.05 -0.97
N PHE A 49 -1.20 9.38 -2.26
CA PHE A 49 -0.37 8.68 -3.24
C PHE A 49 1.12 8.81 -2.94
N ASP A 50 1.60 10.01 -2.64
CA ASP A 50 3.00 10.28 -2.32
C ASP A 50 3.42 9.60 -1.01
N ALA A 51 2.56 9.64 0.01
CA ALA A 51 2.78 8.91 1.25
C ALA A 51 2.86 7.38 1.01
N ALA A 52 1.96 6.83 0.19
CA ALA A 52 1.98 5.41 -0.16
C ALA A 52 3.24 5.02 -0.94
N ARG A 53 3.73 5.90 -1.83
CA ARG A 53 4.98 5.67 -2.59
C ARG A 53 6.21 5.74 -1.71
N ALA A 54 6.27 6.69 -0.78
CA ALA A 54 7.38 6.80 0.18
C ALA A 54 7.46 5.56 1.10
N CYS A 55 6.31 5.00 1.47
CA CYS A 55 6.21 3.77 2.25
C CYS A 55 6.32 2.49 1.39
N ARG A 56 6.43 2.60 0.06
CA ARG A 56 6.53 1.43 -0.81
C ARG A 56 7.81 0.68 -0.46
N PRO A 57 7.74 -0.58 -0.01
CA PRO A 57 8.94 -1.35 0.22
C PRO A 57 9.67 -1.46 -1.12
N THR A 58 10.85 -0.84 -1.20
CA THR A 58 11.70 -0.95 -2.36
C THR A 58 12.12 -2.40 -2.48
N VAL A 59 11.52 -3.13 -3.42
CA VAL A 59 12.07 -4.39 -3.90
C VAL A 59 13.27 -4.06 -4.80
N ALA A 60 14.33 -3.50 -4.19
CA ALA A 60 15.64 -3.44 -4.81
C ALA A 60 16.05 -4.88 -5.12
N GLY A 61 16.16 -5.19 -6.40
CA GLY A 61 15.99 -6.54 -6.92
C GLY A 61 16.89 -7.61 -6.30
N THR A 62 16.35 -8.81 -6.24
CA THR A 62 17.09 -10.02 -6.59
C THR A 62 16.11 -11.00 -7.22
N MET A 63 16.29 -11.30 -8.50
CA MET A 63 15.80 -12.55 -9.09
C MET A 63 16.45 -13.71 -8.34
N ALA A 64 15.71 -14.39 -7.44
CA ALA A 64 15.85 -15.81 -7.19
C ALA A 64 14.85 -16.31 -6.14
N ALA A 65 14.38 -17.53 -6.39
CA ALA A 65 13.75 -18.47 -5.46
C ALA A 65 12.26 -18.27 -5.16
N ARG A 66 11.47 -19.00 -5.96
CA ARG A 66 10.41 -19.85 -5.39
C ARG A 66 10.94 -20.53 -4.12
N VAL A 67 10.41 -20.19 -2.95
CA VAL A 67 10.18 -21.20 -1.91
C VAL A 67 9.11 -20.71 -0.95
N SER A 68 8.00 -21.44 -0.97
CA SER A 68 7.12 -21.58 0.17
C SER A 68 7.97 -22.08 1.35
N ARG A 69 8.02 -21.35 2.47
CA ARG A 69 8.43 -21.86 3.78
C ARG A 69 7.82 -20.92 4.83
N VAL A 70 6.70 -21.34 5.40
CA VAL A 70 6.68 -21.90 6.76
C VAL A 70 7.24 -20.88 7.76
N ILE A 71 6.33 -20.19 8.42
CA ILE A 71 6.63 -19.36 9.59
C ILE A 71 7.26 -20.29 10.64
N PRO A 72 8.51 -20.09 11.07
CA PRO A 72 9.02 -20.79 12.25
C PRO A 72 8.24 -20.27 13.46
N ILE A 73 7.41 -21.13 14.05
CA ILE A 73 6.91 -20.92 15.42
C ILE A 73 8.14 -20.83 16.34
N ALA A 74 8.41 -19.64 16.85
CA ALA A 74 9.41 -19.45 17.89
C ALA A 74 9.01 -20.32 19.10
N PRO A 75 9.96 -21.05 19.73
CA PRO A 75 9.66 -21.83 20.91
C PRO A 75 9.32 -20.90 22.07
N VAL A 76 8.24 -21.26 22.76
CA VAL A 76 7.76 -20.67 24.00
C VAL A 76 8.89 -20.60 25.03
N SER A 77 9.29 -19.38 25.41
CA SER A 77 10.16 -19.17 26.57
C SER A 77 9.32 -19.38 27.84
N ALA A 78 9.39 -20.58 28.41
CA ALA A 78 8.97 -20.81 29.78
C ALA A 78 9.91 -20.04 30.71
N SER A 79 9.43 -18.93 31.28
CA SER A 79 10.09 -18.29 32.42
C SER A 79 9.69 -19.02 33.71
N PRO A 80 10.64 -19.52 34.52
CA PRO A 80 10.36 -19.94 35.87
C PRO A 80 10.28 -18.70 36.76
N LEU A 81 9.08 -18.33 37.22
CA LEU A 81 8.96 -17.37 38.30
C LEU A 81 9.28 -18.11 39.60
N ALA A 82 10.51 -17.93 40.08
CA ALA A 82 10.89 -18.19 41.45
C ALA A 82 10.30 -17.10 42.36
N ALA A 83 9.51 -17.49 43.35
CA ALA A 83 9.37 -16.86 44.66
C ALA A 83 8.43 -17.71 45.53
#